data_AF-A0A371MI06-F1
#
_entry.id   AF-A0A371MI06-F1
#
_cell.length_a   1.000
_cell.length_b   1.000
_cell.length_c   1.000
_cell.angle_alpha   90.00
_cell.angle_beta   90.00
_cell.angle_gamma   90.00
#
_symmetry.space_group_name_H-M   'P 1'
#
loop_
_entity.id
_entity.type
_entity.pdbx_description
1 polymer ?
#
loop_
_entity_poly.entity_id
_entity_poly.type
_entity_poly.pdbx_seq_one_letter_code
_entity_poly.pdbx_strand_id
1 'polypeptide(L)'
;MSDTATGSATRGRTESRDLKPVVVAVGLLAFAALAWYSSAVDPLPFVGDLRRIDLLFVPALFLLCAYGVAPLVAEPERAKPMVNHARERPLVAFSLLWVGLFVVVGLVAPAFIDLSYDLDATNQPPVYATVASTFTDDCLGTLAAGRCSGTWAHPLGTTGIGRDVLTLVLFGMREALTFATIVAALIVPVATTVGVVAGYRGGLTDSLLMRVVDVQQTLPAFVIYVIASFLAGESQFLLVAVFGLTSWGSVARIVRNETVHLKASDSVTAATVVGAGTLHVLRRHILPKLSGPIATAVTRQIPMLLLVEAALSYMELTVVTSGSWGRTIKTGMAEFPRAWWISAAPVVALCVTVVAFSVLGDALRTVVDPRLDD
;
A
#
# COMPACT_ATOMS: atom_id res chain seq x y z
N MET A 1 -61.87 -36.79 9.05
CA MET A 1 -62.39 -35.57 8.40
C MET A 1 -61.30 -34.53 8.54
N SER A 2 -60.35 -34.57 7.61
CA SER A 2 -60.26 -33.70 6.40
C SER A 2 -59.63 -32.35 6.77
N ASP A 3 -58.35 -32.13 6.43
CA ASP A 3 -57.88 -31.52 5.16
C ASP A 3 -58.47 -30.10 4.97
N THR A 4 -57.77 -29.03 4.59
CA THR A 4 -56.46 -28.70 4.00
C THR A 4 -56.38 -27.15 4.08
N ALA A 5 -55.25 -26.45 4.15
CA ALA A 5 -54.40 -26.01 3.02
C ALA A 5 -53.44 -24.93 3.58
N THR A 6 -52.13 -25.19 3.67
CA THR A 6 -51.07 -24.72 2.75
C THR A 6 -50.98 -23.21 2.51
N GLY A 7 -49.87 -22.63 2.99
CA GLY A 7 -49.36 -21.31 2.63
C GLY A 7 -47.84 -21.25 2.81
N SER A 8 -47.12 -22.00 1.97
CA SER A 8 -45.66 -22.00 1.89
C SER A 8 -45.14 -20.66 1.39
N ALA A 9 -44.52 -19.86 2.27
CA ALA A 9 -43.68 -18.74 1.86
C ALA A 9 -42.22 -19.22 1.73
N THR A 10 -41.91 -19.89 0.62
CA THR A 10 -40.55 -20.11 0.15
C THR A 10 -39.95 -18.76 -0.23
N ARG A 11 -39.38 -18.06 0.74
CA ARG A 11 -38.55 -16.88 0.47
C ARG A 11 -37.25 -17.38 -0.16
N GLY A 12 -37.23 -17.39 -1.49
CA GLY A 12 -36.05 -17.68 -2.30
C GLY A 12 -34.90 -16.80 -1.85
N ARG A 13 -33.99 -17.39 -1.07
CA ARG A 13 -32.71 -16.79 -0.72
C ARG A 13 -31.90 -16.84 -2.00
N THR A 14 -31.81 -15.72 -2.70
CA THR A 14 -30.88 -15.57 -3.82
C THR A 14 -29.51 -16.00 -3.36
N GLU A 15 -29.07 -17.17 -3.82
CA GLU A 15 -27.71 -17.66 -3.70
C GLU A 15 -26.81 -16.60 -4.33
N SER A 16 -26.22 -15.73 -3.49
CA SER A 16 -25.18 -14.82 -3.95
C SER A 16 -24.01 -15.71 -4.37
N ARG A 17 -23.88 -15.98 -5.68
CA ARG A 17 -22.73 -16.68 -6.26
C ARG A 17 -21.47 -16.08 -5.64
N ASP A 18 -20.67 -16.90 -4.97
CA ASP A 18 -19.42 -16.46 -4.36
C ASP A 18 -18.46 -16.12 -5.52
N LEU A 19 -18.45 -14.85 -5.96
CA LEU A 19 -17.66 -14.38 -7.09
C LEU A 19 -16.15 -14.33 -6.78
N LYS A 20 -15.77 -14.45 -5.51
CA LYS A 20 -14.38 -14.36 -5.02
C LYS A 20 -13.41 -15.36 -5.68
N PRO A 21 -13.71 -16.67 -5.81
CA PRO A 21 -12.86 -17.61 -6.56
C PRO A 21 -12.72 -17.27 -8.05
N VAL A 22 -13.76 -16.70 -8.68
CA VAL A 22 -13.71 -16.25 -10.08
C VAL A 22 -12.79 -15.04 -10.21
N VAL A 23 -12.85 -14.11 -9.27
CA VAL A 23 -11.98 -12.93 -9.21
C VAL A 23 -10.50 -13.32 -9.03
N VAL A 24 -10.19 -14.31 -8.19
CA VAL A 24 -8.83 -14.84 -8.04
C VAL A 24 -8.35 -15.56 -9.30
N ALA A 25 -9.20 -16.38 -9.91
CA ALA A 25 -8.87 -17.06 -11.16
C ALA A 25 -8.65 -16.07 -12.32
N VAL A 26 -9.48 -15.03 -12.41
CA VAL A 26 -9.33 -13.94 -13.39
C VAL A 26 -8.08 -13.13 -13.11
N GLY A 27 -7.75 -12.84 -11.85
CA GLY A 27 -6.50 -12.16 -11.47
C GLY A 27 -5.24 -12.98 -11.81
N LEU A 28 -5.27 -14.29 -11.55
CA LEU A 28 -4.18 -15.22 -11.90
C LEU A 28 -4.06 -15.42 -13.42
N LEU A 29 -5.18 -15.48 -14.15
CA LEU A 29 -5.20 -15.57 -15.62
C LEU A 29 -4.75 -14.26 -16.27
N ALA A 30 -5.16 -13.10 -15.73
CA ALA A 30 -4.69 -11.80 -16.18
C ALA A 30 -3.18 -11.65 -15.93
N PHE A 31 -2.69 -12.09 -14.75
CA PHE A 31 -1.26 -12.14 -14.44
C PHE A 31 -0.50 -13.05 -15.41
N ALA A 32 -1.00 -14.26 -15.68
CA ALA A 32 -0.38 -15.19 -16.63
C ALA A 32 -0.38 -14.66 -18.06
N ALA A 33 -1.47 -14.04 -18.51
CA ALA A 33 -1.60 -13.43 -19.83
C ALA A 33 -0.69 -12.22 -20.00
N LEU A 34 -0.58 -11.38 -18.97
CA LEU A 34 0.30 -10.21 -18.96
C LEU A 34 1.79 -10.60 -18.87
N ALA A 35 2.14 -11.61 -18.07
CA ALA A 35 3.49 -12.17 -18.00
C ALA A 35 3.91 -12.77 -19.35
N TRP A 36 3.02 -13.53 -20.00
CA TRP A 36 3.22 -14.05 -21.36
C TRP A 36 3.41 -12.92 -22.38
N TYR A 37 2.53 -11.91 -22.36
CA TYR A 37 2.58 -10.77 -23.28
C TYR A 37 3.89 -9.96 -23.13
N SER A 38 4.34 -9.71 -21.89
CA SER A 38 5.59 -9.01 -21.60
C SER A 38 6.85 -9.75 -22.08
N SER A 39 6.76 -11.07 -22.23
CA SER A 39 7.84 -11.90 -22.77
C SER A 39 7.83 -12.00 -24.29
N ALA A 40 6.77 -11.52 -24.95
CA ALA A 40 6.50 -11.79 -26.36
C ALA A 40 6.35 -10.55 -27.26
N VAL A 41 6.10 -9.34 -26.72
CA VAL A 41 5.77 -8.14 -27.52
C VAL A 41 6.45 -6.87 -26.97
N ASP A 42 6.93 -6.01 -27.88
CA ASP A 42 7.50 -4.67 -27.59
C ASP A 42 6.50 -3.70 -26.92
N PRO A 43 6.97 -2.68 -26.18
CA PRO A 43 6.13 -1.83 -25.31
C PRO A 43 5.05 -1.01 -26.04
N LEU A 44 3.90 -0.83 -25.38
CA LEU A 44 2.76 -0.04 -25.88
C LEU A 44 3.05 1.47 -25.88
N PRO A 45 2.65 2.23 -26.93
CA PRO A 45 2.97 3.65 -27.09
C PRO A 45 2.29 4.61 -26.09
N PHE A 46 1.40 4.14 -25.21
CA PHE A 46 0.70 4.94 -24.20
C PHE A 46 1.14 4.66 -22.75
N VAL A 47 2.00 3.66 -22.55
CA VAL A 47 2.51 3.27 -21.25
C VAL A 47 4.02 3.18 -21.42
N GLY A 48 4.74 4.23 -21.02
CA GLY A 48 6.20 4.27 -21.10
C GLY A 48 6.87 3.04 -20.45
N ASP A 49 8.17 2.91 -20.71
CA ASP A 49 9.06 1.78 -20.35
C ASP A 49 8.52 0.88 -19.21
N LEU A 50 7.77 -0.16 -19.60
CA LEU A 50 7.14 -1.14 -18.70
C LEU A 50 8.23 -1.92 -17.95
N ARG A 51 8.70 -1.38 -16.83
CA ARG A 51 9.58 -2.11 -15.91
C ARG A 51 8.80 -3.32 -15.41
N ARG A 52 9.45 -4.49 -15.25
CA ARG A 52 8.85 -5.77 -14.81
C ARG A 52 7.98 -5.69 -13.53
N ILE A 53 8.04 -4.59 -12.80
CA ILE A 53 7.27 -4.29 -11.59
C ILE A 53 5.92 -3.60 -11.84
N ASP A 54 5.76 -2.79 -12.89
CA ASP A 54 4.45 -2.21 -13.25
C ASP A 54 3.43 -3.34 -13.58
N LEU A 55 3.95 -4.46 -14.09
CA LEU A 55 3.23 -5.72 -14.30
C LEU A 55 2.71 -6.37 -13.01
N LEU A 56 3.39 -6.17 -11.89
CA LEU A 56 2.94 -6.65 -10.57
C LEU A 56 2.01 -5.65 -9.89
N PHE A 57 2.13 -4.37 -10.22
CA PHE A 57 1.35 -3.31 -9.60
C PHE A 57 -0.14 -3.43 -9.89
N VAL A 58 -0.52 -3.59 -11.16
CA VAL A 58 -1.93 -3.71 -11.57
C VAL A 58 -2.64 -4.92 -10.91
N PRO A 59 -2.10 -6.15 -10.96
CA PRO A 59 -2.72 -7.28 -10.27
C PRO A 59 -2.68 -7.15 -8.74
N ALA A 60 -1.63 -6.55 -8.16
CA ALA A 60 -1.58 -6.27 -6.73
C ALA A 60 -2.67 -5.29 -6.29
N LEU A 61 -2.83 -4.19 -7.03
CA LEU A 61 -3.88 -3.19 -6.82
C LEU A 61 -5.26 -3.82 -6.99
N PHE A 62 -5.46 -4.63 -8.02
CA PHE A 62 -6.72 -5.35 -8.24
C PHE A 62 -7.05 -6.28 -7.06
N LEU A 63 -6.08 -7.06 -6.57
CA LEU A 63 -6.28 -7.94 -5.42
C LEU A 63 -6.62 -7.14 -4.17
N LEU A 64 -5.88 -6.08 -3.86
CA LEU A 64 -6.14 -5.26 -2.67
C LEU A 64 -7.48 -4.52 -2.77
N CYS A 65 -7.84 -4.02 -3.96
CA CYS A 65 -9.16 -3.43 -4.19
C CYS A 65 -10.28 -4.47 -4.07
N ALA A 66 -10.11 -5.67 -4.63
CA ALA A 66 -11.12 -6.73 -4.57
C ALA A 66 -11.33 -7.28 -3.15
N TYR A 67 -10.30 -7.28 -2.30
CA TYR A 67 -10.37 -7.83 -0.94
C TYR A 67 -10.49 -6.77 0.16
N GLY A 68 -10.13 -5.52 -0.10
CA GLY A 68 -10.25 -4.39 0.82
C GLY A 68 -11.43 -3.47 0.48
N VAL A 69 -11.46 -2.91 -0.73
CA VAL A 69 -12.42 -1.86 -1.12
C VAL A 69 -13.77 -2.44 -1.56
N ALA A 70 -13.76 -3.49 -2.39
CA ALA A 70 -14.98 -4.11 -2.91
C ALA A 70 -15.94 -4.62 -1.81
N PRO A 71 -15.49 -5.25 -0.70
CA PRO A 71 -16.41 -5.61 0.38
C PRO A 71 -16.98 -4.40 1.15
N LEU A 72 -16.31 -3.25 1.15
CA LEU A 72 -16.87 -2.00 1.69
C LEU A 72 -17.93 -1.40 0.76
N VAL A 73 -17.70 -1.47 -0.55
CA VAL A 73 -18.63 -0.93 -1.56
C VAL A 73 -19.87 -1.81 -1.69
N ALA A 74 -19.71 -3.13 -1.66
CA ALA A 74 -20.81 -4.09 -1.78
C ALA A 74 -21.74 -4.07 -0.56
N GLU A 75 -21.21 -3.78 0.62
CA GLU A 75 -21.96 -3.70 1.87
C GLU A 75 -21.67 -2.34 2.54
N PRO A 76 -22.36 -1.25 2.13
CA PRO A 76 -22.10 0.08 2.65
C PRO A 76 -22.27 0.17 4.18
N GLU A 77 -23.00 -0.77 4.77
CA GLU A 77 -23.12 -0.92 6.22
C GLU A 77 -21.79 -1.20 6.92
N ARG A 78 -20.82 -1.83 6.25
CA ARG A 78 -19.46 -2.04 6.76
C ARG A 78 -18.62 -0.77 6.77
N ALA A 79 -18.95 0.19 5.89
CA ALA A 79 -18.28 1.49 5.83
C ALA A 79 -18.87 2.52 6.80
N LYS A 80 -20.15 2.38 7.19
CA LYS A 80 -20.84 3.31 8.11
C LYS A 80 -20.07 3.57 9.41
N PRO A 81 -19.54 2.56 10.13
CA PRO A 81 -18.82 2.80 11.37
C PRO A 81 -17.56 3.63 11.17
N MET A 82 -16.80 3.38 10.10
CA MET A 82 -15.60 4.16 9.76
C MET A 82 -15.96 5.62 9.43
N VAL A 83 -17.01 5.84 8.64
CA VAL A 83 -17.46 7.20 8.29
C VAL A 83 -17.95 7.95 9.54
N ASN A 84 -18.67 7.29 10.43
CA ASN A 84 -19.12 7.89 11.69
C ASN A 84 -17.93 8.23 12.60
N HIS A 85 -16.98 7.29 12.73
CA HIS A 85 -15.75 7.52 13.50
C HIS A 85 -14.91 8.68 12.92
N ALA A 86 -14.87 8.79 11.59
CA ALA A 86 -14.21 9.91 10.91
C ALA A 86 -14.92 11.26 11.16
N ARG A 87 -16.26 11.26 11.30
CA ARG A 87 -17.01 12.47 11.65
C ARG A 87 -16.75 12.93 13.08
N GLU A 88 -16.52 11.98 14.00
CA GLU A 88 -16.26 12.27 15.40
C GLU A 88 -14.81 12.69 15.65
N ARG A 89 -13.86 12.22 14.83
CA ARG A 89 -12.43 12.50 14.99
C ARG A 89 -11.84 13.19 13.76
N PRO A 90 -11.50 14.50 13.82
CA PRO A 90 -11.03 15.26 12.66
C PRO A 90 -9.71 14.71 12.08
N LEU A 91 -8.85 14.14 12.92
CA LEU A 91 -7.61 13.48 12.48
C LEU A 91 -7.85 12.26 11.60
N VAL A 92 -8.93 11.50 11.85
CA VAL A 92 -9.30 10.34 11.04
C VAL A 92 -9.85 10.79 9.70
N ALA A 93 -10.70 11.82 9.67
CA ALA A 93 -11.19 12.41 8.42
C ALA A 93 -10.05 12.98 7.56
N PHE A 94 -9.11 13.72 8.16
CA PHE A 94 -7.93 14.22 7.46
C PHE A 94 -7.09 13.07 6.88
N SER A 95 -6.85 12.03 7.67
CA SER A 95 -6.08 10.85 7.24
C SER A 95 -6.75 10.12 6.07
N LEU A 96 -8.07 9.94 6.11
CA LEU A 96 -8.84 9.36 5.00
C LEU A 96 -8.74 10.19 3.73
N LEU A 97 -8.88 11.51 3.85
CA LEU A 97 -8.76 12.44 2.72
C LEU A 97 -7.35 12.38 2.13
N TRP A 98 -6.32 12.44 2.98
CA TRP A 98 -4.93 12.41 2.53
C TRP A 98 -4.56 11.08 1.88
N VAL A 99 -4.94 9.94 2.46
CA VAL A 99 -4.69 8.62 1.86
C VAL A 99 -5.43 8.49 0.52
N GLY A 100 -6.67 8.97 0.44
CA GLY A 100 -7.42 9.01 -0.82
C GLY A 100 -6.71 9.85 -1.88
N LEU A 101 -6.24 11.06 -1.51
CA LEU A 101 -5.47 11.93 -2.39
C LEU A 101 -4.15 11.26 -2.82
N PHE A 102 -3.40 10.68 -1.89
CA PHE A 102 -2.14 9.98 -2.14
C PHE A 102 -2.32 8.85 -3.16
N VAL A 103 -3.37 8.05 -3.02
CA VAL A 103 -3.68 6.96 -3.96
C VAL A 103 -4.08 7.52 -5.33
N VAL A 104 -4.99 8.50 -5.37
CA VAL A 104 -5.44 9.10 -6.64
C VAL A 104 -4.29 9.76 -7.38
N VAL A 105 -3.50 10.59 -6.70
CA VAL A 105 -2.33 11.26 -7.27
C VAL A 105 -1.28 10.24 -7.71
N GLY A 106 -0.94 9.26 -6.87
CA GLY A 106 0.04 8.23 -7.23
C GLY A 106 -0.35 7.41 -8.46
N LEU A 107 -1.65 7.18 -8.69
CA LEU A 107 -2.16 6.48 -9.86
C LEU A 107 -2.27 7.36 -11.11
N VAL A 108 -2.68 8.62 -10.93
CA VAL A 108 -3.10 9.50 -12.03
C VAL A 108 -1.98 10.43 -12.48
N ALA A 109 -1.21 11.00 -11.56
CA ALA A 109 -0.19 12.02 -11.87
C ALA A 109 0.77 11.62 -13.02
N PRO A 110 1.28 10.38 -13.09
CA PRO A 110 2.22 10.01 -14.15
C PRO A 110 1.60 9.94 -15.55
N ALA A 111 0.28 9.93 -15.67
CA ALA A 111 -0.41 9.95 -16.95
C ALA A 111 -0.56 11.37 -17.52
N PHE A 112 -0.37 12.40 -16.69
CA PHE A 112 -0.59 13.80 -17.07
C PHE A 112 0.64 14.69 -16.89
N ILE A 113 1.63 14.24 -16.12
CA ILE A 113 2.82 15.01 -15.77
C ILE A 113 4.03 14.25 -16.27
N ASP A 114 4.79 14.85 -17.16
CA ASP A 114 6.09 14.34 -17.59
C ASP A 114 7.20 14.85 -16.67
N LEU A 115 8.19 14.01 -16.41
CA LEU A 115 9.35 14.39 -15.63
C LEU A 115 10.36 15.13 -16.51
N SER A 116 10.03 16.35 -16.91
CA SER A 116 10.94 17.23 -17.66
C SER A 116 11.94 17.91 -16.73
N TYR A 117 13.08 18.29 -17.30
CA TYR A 117 14.04 19.19 -16.68
C TYR A 117 14.12 20.45 -17.52
N ASP A 118 14.16 21.59 -16.85
CA ASP A 118 14.33 22.90 -17.48
C ASP A 118 15.66 23.50 -16.99
N LEU A 119 16.68 23.44 -17.83
CA LEU A 119 18.03 23.90 -17.47
C LEU A 119 18.09 25.41 -17.21
N ASP A 120 17.10 26.17 -17.68
CA ASP A 120 17.00 27.61 -17.42
C ASP A 120 16.37 27.87 -16.04
N ALA A 121 15.66 26.89 -15.49
CA ALA A 121 15.01 26.95 -14.18
C ALA A 121 15.84 26.28 -13.08
N THR A 122 17.17 26.44 -13.03
CA THR A 122 18.00 25.84 -11.96
C THR A 122 17.85 26.58 -10.63
N ASN A 123 17.71 25.81 -9.53
CA ASN A 123 17.70 26.34 -8.15
C ASN A 123 16.71 27.47 -7.86
N GLN A 124 15.54 27.44 -8.50
CA GLN A 124 14.47 28.40 -8.26
C GLN A 124 13.88 28.17 -6.86
N PRO A 125 13.74 29.21 -6.03
CA PRO A 125 13.13 29.09 -4.72
C PRO A 125 11.61 28.88 -4.82
N PRO A 126 10.96 28.29 -3.80
CA PRO A 126 9.51 28.15 -3.76
C PRO A 126 8.84 29.52 -3.68
N VAL A 127 7.54 29.56 -3.97
CA VAL A 127 6.75 30.80 -3.83
C VAL A 127 6.91 31.33 -2.40
N TYR A 128 7.07 32.65 -2.30
CA TYR A 128 7.33 33.38 -1.05
C TYR A 128 8.73 33.18 -0.43
N ALA A 129 9.59 32.35 -1.01
CA ALA A 129 10.99 32.29 -0.63
C ALA A 129 11.88 33.08 -1.61
N THR A 130 13.09 33.37 -1.17
CA THR A 130 14.11 34.01 -1.99
C THR A 130 15.45 33.31 -1.82
N VAL A 131 16.26 33.31 -2.88
CA VAL A 131 17.63 32.81 -2.87
C VAL A 131 18.58 33.86 -3.43
N ALA A 132 19.87 33.79 -3.10
CA ALA A 132 20.87 34.65 -3.72
C ALA A 132 20.92 34.40 -5.24
N SER A 133 20.95 35.46 -6.04
CA SER A 133 20.97 35.33 -7.51
C SER A 133 22.23 34.69 -8.06
N THR A 134 23.28 34.52 -7.23
CA THR A 134 24.50 33.78 -7.59
C THR A 134 24.34 32.26 -7.52
N PHE A 135 23.20 31.78 -7.00
CA PHE A 135 22.93 30.34 -6.82
C PHE A 135 21.98 29.77 -7.89
N THR A 136 21.33 30.64 -8.64
CA THR A 136 20.46 30.32 -9.79
C THR A 136 21.10 30.92 -11.04
N ASP A 137 21.07 30.20 -12.15
CA ASP A 137 21.69 30.67 -13.40
C ASP A 137 20.84 31.77 -14.04
N ASP A 138 19.54 31.52 -14.20
CA ASP A 138 18.55 32.48 -14.69
C ASP A 138 17.42 32.68 -13.67
N CYS A 139 17.26 33.90 -13.15
CA CYS A 139 16.17 34.18 -12.22
C CYS A 139 14.84 34.36 -12.97
N LEU A 140 13.91 33.42 -12.79
CA LEU A 140 12.57 33.48 -13.41
C LEU A 140 11.62 34.46 -12.70
N GLY A 141 11.91 34.82 -11.46
CA GLY A 141 11.08 35.72 -10.66
C GLY A 141 11.57 37.16 -10.65
N THR A 142 11.12 37.91 -9.64
CA THR A 142 11.61 39.28 -9.42
C THR A 142 13.00 39.24 -8.81
N LEU A 143 13.94 39.94 -9.46
CA LEU A 143 15.28 40.15 -8.93
C LEU A 143 15.30 41.46 -8.13
N ALA A 144 15.45 41.37 -6.81
CA ALA A 144 15.55 42.52 -5.93
C ALA A 144 16.75 42.37 -4.98
N ALA A 145 17.63 43.38 -4.96
CA ALA A 145 18.81 43.41 -4.09
C ALA A 145 19.70 42.15 -4.18
N GLY A 146 19.92 41.62 -5.39
CA GLY A 146 20.74 40.42 -5.61
C GLY A 146 20.09 39.11 -5.12
N ARG A 147 18.77 39.11 -4.91
CA ARG A 147 17.99 37.94 -4.54
C ARG A 147 16.90 37.67 -5.58
N CYS A 148 16.76 36.40 -5.96
CA CYS A 148 15.70 35.92 -6.82
C CYS A 148 14.50 35.47 -5.97
N SER A 149 13.28 35.87 -6.34
CA SER A 149 12.04 35.43 -5.70
C SER A 149 11.40 34.25 -6.41
N GLY A 150 10.73 33.35 -5.68
CA GLY A 150 10.00 32.23 -6.30
C GLY A 150 8.79 32.66 -7.12
N THR A 151 8.37 31.81 -8.06
CA THR A 151 7.24 32.06 -8.97
C THR A 151 6.23 30.91 -8.92
N TRP A 152 5.00 31.17 -9.37
CA TRP A 152 3.95 30.16 -9.46
C TRP A 152 4.19 29.10 -10.54
N ALA A 153 5.16 29.31 -11.44
CA ALA A 153 5.57 28.29 -12.39
C ALA A 153 6.20 27.08 -11.68
N HIS A 154 6.92 27.32 -10.58
CA HIS A 154 7.50 26.28 -9.73
C HIS A 154 7.12 26.51 -8.26
N PRO A 155 5.89 26.11 -7.84
CA PRO A 155 5.35 26.44 -6.53
C PRO A 155 6.24 26.02 -5.35
N LEU A 156 6.87 24.83 -5.47
CA LEU A 156 7.79 24.28 -4.47
C LEU A 156 9.27 24.47 -4.83
N GLY A 157 9.55 25.27 -5.85
CA GLY A 157 10.90 25.52 -6.38
C GLY A 157 11.41 24.39 -7.27
N THR A 158 12.66 24.51 -7.68
CA THR A 158 13.34 23.54 -8.55
C THR A 158 14.66 23.05 -7.95
N THR A 159 15.20 21.98 -8.53
CA THR A 159 16.51 21.42 -8.15
C THR A 159 17.68 22.07 -8.91
N GLY A 160 18.92 21.71 -8.55
CA GLY A 160 20.12 22.16 -9.27
C GLY A 160 20.25 21.72 -10.73
N ILE A 161 19.37 20.82 -11.18
CA ILE A 161 19.25 20.44 -12.60
C ILE A 161 17.92 20.89 -13.22
N GLY A 162 17.20 21.78 -12.54
CA GLY A 162 15.97 22.37 -13.09
C GLY A 162 14.75 21.46 -13.09
N ARG A 163 14.70 20.46 -12.21
CA ARG A 163 13.47 19.66 -12.02
C ARG A 163 12.54 20.34 -11.03
N ASP A 164 11.26 20.39 -11.35
CA ASP A 164 10.24 20.90 -10.44
C ASP A 164 10.08 19.98 -9.22
N VAL A 165 10.25 20.54 -8.02
CA VAL A 165 10.13 19.81 -6.75
C VAL A 165 8.70 19.33 -6.51
N LEU A 166 7.68 20.07 -6.97
CA LEU A 166 6.29 19.62 -6.88
C LEU A 166 6.09 18.34 -7.69
N THR A 167 6.57 18.33 -8.94
CA THR A 167 6.52 17.16 -9.81
C THR A 167 7.26 15.98 -9.18
N LEU A 168 8.44 16.20 -8.58
CA LEU A 168 9.18 15.16 -7.86
C LEU A 168 8.38 14.60 -6.66
N VAL A 169 7.68 15.44 -5.90
CA VAL A 169 6.83 14.99 -4.80
C VAL A 169 5.67 14.12 -5.30
N LEU A 170 5.00 14.51 -6.40
CA LEU A 170 3.90 13.76 -6.99
C LEU A 170 4.37 12.41 -7.55
N PHE A 171 5.50 12.38 -8.25
CA PHE A 171 6.10 11.13 -8.73
C PHE A 171 6.55 10.22 -7.58
N GLY A 172 7.04 10.79 -6.49
CA GLY A 172 7.38 10.02 -5.30
C GLY A 172 6.17 9.34 -4.66
N MET A 173 4.97 9.93 -4.76
CA MET A 173 3.73 9.24 -4.34
C MET A 173 3.50 7.97 -5.16
N ARG A 174 3.77 7.98 -6.47
CA ARG A 174 3.65 6.79 -7.33
C ARG A 174 4.63 5.69 -6.91
N GLU A 175 5.90 6.04 -6.70
CA GLU A 175 6.93 5.05 -6.32
C GLU A 175 6.61 4.42 -4.96
N ALA A 176 6.27 5.25 -3.98
CA ALA A 176 5.83 4.84 -2.65
C ALA A 176 4.58 3.93 -2.69
N LEU A 177 3.57 4.33 -3.47
CA LEU A 177 2.33 3.56 -3.65
C LEU A 177 2.61 2.21 -4.32
N THR A 178 3.41 2.20 -5.38
CA THR A 178 3.78 0.99 -6.13
C THR A 178 4.46 -0.02 -5.21
N PHE A 179 5.48 0.42 -4.48
CA PHE A 179 6.20 -0.43 -3.54
C PHE A 179 5.29 -1.01 -2.45
N ALA A 180 4.54 -0.16 -1.75
CA ALA A 180 3.68 -0.59 -0.65
C ALA A 180 2.58 -1.57 -1.12
N THR A 181 1.98 -1.31 -2.29
CA THR A 181 0.90 -2.11 -2.85
C THR A 181 1.38 -3.52 -3.22
N ILE A 182 2.52 -3.63 -3.93
CA ILE A 182 3.03 -4.94 -4.36
C ILE A 182 3.49 -5.77 -3.16
N VAL A 183 4.20 -5.14 -2.21
CA VAL A 183 4.63 -5.82 -0.97
C VAL A 183 3.42 -6.32 -0.18
N ALA A 184 2.38 -5.49 -0.01
CA ALA A 184 1.15 -5.89 0.66
C ALA A 184 0.45 -7.07 -0.05
N ALA A 185 0.42 -7.07 -1.39
CA ALA A 185 -0.16 -8.16 -2.17
C ALA A 185 0.62 -9.49 -2.06
N LEU A 186 1.91 -9.45 -1.72
CA LEU A 186 2.70 -10.64 -1.40
C LEU A 186 2.48 -11.11 0.05
N ILE A 187 2.38 -10.17 0.99
CA ILE A 187 2.20 -10.45 2.41
C ILE A 187 0.86 -11.13 2.69
N VAL A 188 -0.24 -10.58 2.17
CA VAL A 188 -1.61 -11.05 2.43
C VAL A 188 -1.78 -12.56 2.19
N PRO A 189 -1.47 -13.13 1.01
CA PRO A 189 -1.72 -14.54 0.75
C PRO A 189 -0.85 -15.46 1.61
N VAL A 190 0.43 -15.12 1.82
CA VAL A 190 1.35 -15.93 2.64
C VAL A 190 0.89 -15.89 4.10
N ALA A 191 0.65 -14.70 4.64
CA ALA A 191 0.20 -14.51 6.01
C ALA A 191 -1.14 -15.20 6.28
N THR A 192 -2.10 -15.05 5.36
CA THR A 192 -3.43 -15.66 5.49
C THR A 192 -3.33 -17.19 5.46
N THR A 193 -2.55 -17.74 4.52
CA THR A 193 -2.40 -19.19 4.40
C THR A 193 -1.75 -19.78 5.64
N VAL A 194 -0.62 -19.23 6.07
CA VAL A 194 0.10 -19.72 7.26
C VAL A 194 -0.75 -19.56 8.52
N GLY A 195 -1.34 -18.38 8.71
CA GLY A 195 -2.14 -18.06 9.89
C GLY A 195 -3.39 -18.92 10.00
N VAL A 196 -4.15 -19.07 8.92
CA VAL A 196 -5.36 -19.91 8.89
C VAL A 196 -5.03 -21.38 9.11
N VAL A 197 -3.98 -21.90 8.47
CA VAL A 197 -3.59 -23.30 8.64
C VAL A 197 -3.14 -23.58 10.08
N ALA A 198 -2.32 -22.69 10.66
CA ALA A 198 -1.87 -22.79 12.04
C ALA A 198 -3.06 -22.74 13.02
N GLY A 199 -3.90 -21.70 12.93
CA GLY A 199 -5.03 -21.51 13.84
C GLY A 199 -6.13 -22.55 13.70
N TYR A 200 -6.42 -23.02 12.48
CA TYR A 200 -7.48 -23.99 12.26
C TYR A 200 -7.08 -25.41 12.68
N ARG A 201 -5.86 -25.86 12.34
CA ARG A 201 -5.39 -27.21 12.71
C ARG A 201 -4.97 -27.30 14.18
N GLY A 202 -4.34 -26.27 14.72
CA GLY A 202 -3.81 -26.28 16.09
C GLY A 202 -2.66 -27.29 16.28
N GLY A 203 -2.34 -27.56 17.55
CA GLY A 203 -1.38 -28.61 17.94
C GLY A 203 0.01 -28.43 17.35
N LEU A 204 0.58 -29.52 16.81
CA LEU A 204 1.93 -29.52 16.24
C LEU A 204 2.07 -28.63 15.00
N THR A 205 1.02 -28.53 14.16
CA THR A 205 1.08 -27.68 12.95
C THR A 205 1.17 -26.21 13.33
N ASP A 206 0.40 -25.78 14.33
CA ASP A 206 0.47 -24.42 14.87
C ASP A 206 1.85 -24.12 15.44
N SER A 207 2.36 -25.01 16.31
CA SER A 207 3.69 -24.84 16.91
C SER A 207 4.82 -24.77 15.86
N LEU A 208 4.79 -25.64 14.84
CA LEU A 208 5.81 -25.64 13.78
C LEU A 208 5.75 -24.36 12.93
N LEU A 209 4.55 -23.96 12.48
CA LEU A 209 4.39 -22.77 11.65
C LEU A 209 4.70 -21.48 12.41
N MET A 210 4.30 -21.37 13.68
CA MET A 210 4.66 -20.23 14.52
C MET A 210 6.17 -20.19 14.78
N ARG A 211 6.83 -21.34 14.90
CA ARG A 211 8.31 -21.37 15.01
C ARG A 211 9.00 -20.89 13.73
N VAL A 212 8.47 -21.20 12.56
CA VAL A 212 8.96 -20.63 11.28
C VAL A 212 8.79 -19.11 11.27
N VAL A 213 7.63 -18.60 11.72
CA VAL A 213 7.38 -17.16 11.87
C VAL A 213 8.37 -16.52 12.84
N ASP A 214 8.62 -17.15 13.98
CA ASP A 214 9.57 -16.64 14.99
C ASP A 214 10.98 -16.55 14.40
N VAL A 215 11.46 -17.62 13.74
CA VAL A 215 12.78 -17.63 13.06
C VAL A 215 12.85 -16.54 11.99
N GLN A 216 11.82 -16.40 11.16
CA GLN A 216 11.75 -15.37 10.14
C GLN A 216 11.90 -13.96 10.75
N GLN A 217 11.21 -13.69 11.86
CA GLN A 217 11.21 -12.36 12.50
C GLN A 217 12.51 -12.02 13.24
N THR A 218 13.39 -12.98 13.46
CA THR A 218 14.70 -12.71 14.08
C THR A 218 15.61 -11.85 13.20
N LEU A 219 15.45 -11.93 11.88
CA LEU A 219 16.25 -11.19 10.91
C LEU A 219 15.42 -10.06 10.29
N PRO A 220 15.79 -8.78 10.50
CA PRO A 220 15.09 -7.66 9.87
C PRO A 220 15.19 -7.71 8.35
N ALA A 221 14.07 -7.51 7.65
CA ALA A 221 14.00 -7.49 6.19
C ALA A 221 15.00 -6.49 5.55
N PHE A 222 15.22 -5.35 6.22
CA PHE A 222 16.21 -4.35 5.82
C PHE A 222 17.63 -4.94 5.72
N VAL A 223 18.06 -5.70 6.73
CA VAL A 223 19.41 -6.30 6.75
C VAL A 223 19.56 -7.33 5.63
N ILE A 224 18.52 -8.16 5.43
CA ILE A 224 18.49 -9.14 4.34
C ILE A 224 18.61 -8.43 2.98
N TYR A 225 17.88 -7.32 2.79
CA TYR A 225 17.91 -6.56 1.55
C TYR A 225 19.29 -5.96 1.29
N VAL A 226 19.89 -5.29 2.27
CA VAL A 226 21.21 -4.66 2.12
C VAL A 226 22.25 -5.69 1.73
N ILE A 227 22.28 -6.84 2.40
CA ILE A 227 23.24 -7.92 2.05
C ILE A 227 22.95 -8.43 0.63
N ALA A 228 21.69 -8.66 0.29
CA ALA A 228 21.32 -9.16 -1.03
C ALA A 228 21.64 -8.15 -2.15
N SER A 229 21.48 -6.85 -1.91
CA SER A 229 21.78 -5.82 -2.91
C SER A 229 23.27 -5.72 -3.22
N PHE A 230 24.15 -5.97 -2.23
CA PHE A 230 25.59 -6.05 -2.48
C PHE A 230 26.00 -7.30 -3.28
N LEU A 231 25.27 -8.40 -3.15
CA LEU A 231 25.60 -9.67 -3.82
C LEU A 231 24.99 -9.77 -5.22
N ALA A 232 23.72 -9.39 -5.37
CA ALA A 232 22.94 -9.55 -6.60
C ALA A 232 22.75 -8.25 -7.40
N GLY A 233 23.25 -7.12 -6.87
CA GLY A 233 23.02 -5.79 -7.41
C GLY A 233 21.70 -5.18 -6.92
N GLU A 234 21.56 -3.87 -7.14
CA GLU A 234 20.36 -3.12 -6.79
C GLU A 234 19.23 -3.44 -7.77
N SER A 235 18.07 -3.85 -7.23
CA SER A 235 16.91 -4.16 -8.04
C SER A 235 15.63 -3.86 -7.27
N GLN A 236 14.70 -3.18 -7.92
CA GLN A 236 13.38 -2.93 -7.34
C GLN A 236 12.61 -4.25 -7.13
N PHE A 237 12.86 -5.25 -8.00
CA PHE A 237 12.31 -6.60 -7.82
C PHE A 237 12.90 -7.29 -6.58
N LEU A 238 14.21 -7.17 -6.37
CA LEU A 238 14.86 -7.71 -5.18
C LEU A 238 14.29 -7.06 -3.91
N LEU A 239 14.08 -5.74 -3.93
CA LEU A 239 13.48 -4.99 -2.82
C LEU A 239 12.09 -5.53 -2.49
N VAL A 240 11.20 -5.58 -3.48
CA VAL A 240 9.84 -6.10 -3.31
C VAL A 240 9.83 -7.56 -2.86
N ALA A 241 10.68 -8.41 -3.44
CA ALA A 241 10.75 -9.83 -3.11
C ALA A 241 11.21 -10.05 -1.66
N VAL A 242 12.28 -9.37 -1.23
CA VAL A 242 12.77 -9.47 0.14
C VAL A 242 11.69 -9.00 1.12
N PHE A 243 11.14 -7.81 0.94
CA PHE A 243 10.13 -7.29 1.87
C PHE A 243 8.83 -8.10 1.85
N GLY A 244 8.34 -8.50 0.67
CA GLY A 244 7.14 -9.32 0.55
C GLY A 244 7.27 -10.71 1.17
N LEU A 245 8.43 -11.36 1.02
CA LEU A 245 8.67 -12.72 1.54
C LEU A 245 9.14 -12.77 2.98
N THR A 246 9.51 -11.64 3.58
CA THR A 246 10.01 -11.57 4.97
C THR A 246 9.19 -10.66 5.87
N SER A 247 8.13 -10.01 5.39
CA SER A 247 7.32 -9.11 6.23
C SER A 247 5.93 -9.67 6.58
N TRP A 248 5.67 -10.95 6.32
CA TRP A 248 4.34 -11.54 6.49
C TRP A 248 4.07 -12.12 7.88
N GLY A 249 5.11 -12.37 8.70
CA GLY A 249 4.96 -13.08 9.98
C GLY A 249 4.05 -12.38 11.00
N SER A 250 4.08 -11.05 11.08
CA SER A 250 3.26 -10.28 12.04
C SER A 250 1.77 -10.42 11.72
N VAL A 251 1.43 -10.28 10.43
CA VAL A 251 0.08 -10.48 9.91
C VAL A 251 -0.36 -11.94 10.10
N ALA A 252 0.53 -12.92 9.86
CA ALA A 252 0.21 -14.34 10.06
C ALA A 252 -0.19 -14.66 11.50
N ARG A 253 0.50 -14.07 12.49
CA ARG A 253 0.18 -14.26 13.91
C ARG A 253 -1.20 -13.70 14.25
N ILE A 254 -1.52 -12.51 13.74
CA ILE A 254 -2.86 -11.90 13.91
C ILE A 254 -3.93 -12.79 13.30
N VAL A 255 -3.74 -13.24 12.06
CA VAL A 255 -4.68 -14.13 11.38
C VAL A 255 -4.85 -15.46 12.11
N ARG A 256 -3.75 -16.01 12.64
CA ARG A 256 -3.77 -17.23 13.45
C ARG A 256 -4.63 -17.07 14.69
N ASN A 257 -4.42 -15.99 15.45
CA ASN A 257 -5.20 -15.73 16.67
C ASN A 257 -6.70 -15.57 16.33
N GLU A 258 -7.01 -14.80 15.30
CA GLU A 258 -8.41 -14.61 14.88
C GLU A 258 -9.05 -15.90 14.36
N THR A 259 -8.28 -16.74 13.65
CA THR A 259 -8.75 -18.04 13.19
C THR A 259 -9.09 -18.95 14.36
N VAL A 260 -8.30 -18.95 15.44
CA VAL A 260 -8.60 -19.72 16.65
C VAL A 260 -9.91 -19.25 17.29
N HIS A 261 -10.12 -17.93 17.40
CA HIS A 261 -11.36 -17.37 17.93
C HIS A 261 -12.57 -17.72 17.04
N LEU A 262 -12.46 -17.54 15.72
CA LEU A 262 -13.55 -17.82 14.78
C LEU A 262 -13.89 -19.31 14.71
N LYS A 263 -12.90 -20.20 14.83
CA LYS A 263 -13.10 -21.65 14.90
C LYS A 263 -13.99 -22.05 16.08
N ALA A 264 -13.92 -21.33 17.20
CA ALA A 264 -14.74 -21.55 18.39
C ALA A 264 -16.13 -20.89 18.32
N SER A 265 -16.47 -20.19 17.23
CA SER A 265 -17.76 -19.50 17.10
C SER A 265 -18.93 -20.44 16.81
N ASP A 266 -20.12 -20.10 17.31
CA ASP A 266 -21.36 -20.87 17.09
C ASP A 266 -21.64 -21.14 15.61
N SER A 267 -21.31 -20.18 14.73
CA SER A 267 -21.49 -20.33 13.28
C SER A 267 -20.64 -21.47 12.70
N VAL A 268 -19.43 -21.68 13.20
CA VAL A 268 -18.53 -22.74 12.75
C VAL A 268 -18.91 -24.07 13.41
N THR A 269 -19.26 -24.06 14.70
CA THR A 269 -19.76 -25.24 15.42
C THR A 269 -21.01 -25.80 14.75
N ALA A 270 -22.01 -24.96 14.47
CA ALA A 270 -23.25 -25.38 13.80
C ALA A 270 -23.00 -25.96 12.41
N ALA A 271 -22.17 -25.31 11.59
CA ALA A 271 -21.81 -25.82 10.27
C ALA A 271 -21.13 -27.20 10.34
N THR A 272 -20.26 -27.40 11.34
CA THR A 272 -19.54 -28.65 11.54
C THR A 272 -20.46 -29.78 12.03
N VAL A 273 -21.41 -29.49 12.93
CA VAL A 273 -22.42 -30.46 13.41
C VAL A 273 -23.34 -30.95 12.28
N VAL A 274 -23.63 -30.09 11.31
CA VAL A 274 -24.42 -30.44 10.11
C VAL A 274 -23.57 -31.18 9.05
N GLY A 275 -22.29 -31.45 9.34
CA GLY A 275 -21.40 -32.23 8.48
C GLY A 275 -20.70 -31.45 7.37
N ALA A 276 -20.62 -30.11 7.48
CA ALA A 276 -19.87 -29.31 6.50
C ALA A 276 -18.38 -29.66 6.52
N GLY A 277 -17.81 -29.94 5.35
CA GLY A 277 -16.37 -30.23 5.23
C GLY A 277 -15.50 -29.01 5.57
N THR A 278 -14.26 -29.27 6.01
CA THR A 278 -13.27 -28.24 6.41
C THR A 278 -13.11 -27.11 5.39
N LEU A 279 -13.02 -27.42 4.10
CA LEU A 279 -12.85 -26.39 3.06
C LEU A 279 -14.08 -25.49 2.94
N HIS A 280 -15.28 -26.05 3.14
CA HIS A 280 -16.53 -25.29 3.14
C HIS A 280 -16.59 -24.35 4.35
N VAL A 281 -16.26 -24.85 5.55
CA VAL A 281 -16.17 -24.04 6.77
C VAL A 281 -15.18 -22.88 6.59
N LEU A 282 -13.97 -23.17 6.10
CA LEU A 282 -12.93 -22.15 5.90
C LEU A 282 -13.37 -21.06 4.92
N ARG A 283 -13.87 -21.43 3.74
CA ARG A 283 -14.23 -20.47 2.69
C ARG A 283 -15.49 -19.67 3.02
N ARG A 284 -16.49 -20.29 3.65
CA ARG A 284 -17.79 -19.66 3.86
C ARG A 284 -17.95 -18.98 5.22
N HIS A 285 -17.25 -19.46 6.24
CA HIS A 285 -17.45 -18.98 7.62
C HIS A 285 -16.23 -18.26 8.21
N ILE A 286 -15.01 -18.66 7.85
CA ILE A 286 -13.78 -18.10 8.45
C ILE A 286 -13.16 -17.01 7.58
N LEU A 287 -12.74 -17.31 6.35
CA LEU A 287 -12.04 -16.36 5.46
C LEU A 287 -12.78 -15.03 5.24
N PRO A 288 -14.12 -15.00 5.06
CA PRO A 288 -14.83 -13.73 4.92
C PRO A 288 -14.73 -12.83 6.16
N LYS A 289 -14.73 -13.42 7.36
CA LYS A 289 -14.65 -12.69 8.64
C LYS A 289 -13.22 -12.20 8.93
N LEU A 290 -12.20 -12.89 8.40
CA LEU A 290 -10.80 -12.48 8.53
C LEU A 290 -10.43 -11.25 7.68
N SER A 291 -11.26 -10.84 6.72
CA SER A 291 -10.94 -9.73 5.81
C SER A 291 -10.68 -8.40 6.53
N GLY A 292 -11.49 -8.06 7.53
CA GLY A 292 -11.31 -6.84 8.34
C GLY A 292 -10.00 -6.83 9.14
N PRO A 293 -9.71 -7.88 9.95
CA PRO A 293 -8.45 -8.01 10.67
C PRO A 293 -7.22 -8.02 9.75
N ILE A 294 -7.29 -8.70 8.60
CA ILE A 294 -6.21 -8.71 7.60
C ILE A 294 -5.96 -7.30 7.05
N ALA A 295 -7.01 -6.62 6.59
CA ALA A 295 -6.90 -5.26 6.04
C ALA A 295 -6.27 -4.32 7.07
N THR A 296 -6.76 -4.37 8.32
CA THR A 296 -6.23 -3.57 9.43
C THR A 296 -4.76 -3.87 9.73
N ALA A 297 -4.36 -5.15 9.72
CA ALA A 297 -2.98 -5.54 9.98
C ALA A 297 -2.03 -5.06 8.87
N VAL A 298 -2.44 -5.16 7.62
CA VAL A 298 -1.65 -4.73 6.45
C VAL A 298 -1.55 -3.21 6.39
N THR A 299 -2.64 -2.47 6.61
CA THR A 299 -2.61 -1.00 6.62
C THR A 299 -1.63 -0.46 7.65
N ARG A 300 -1.54 -1.08 8.83
CA ARG A 300 -0.56 -0.70 9.87
C ARG A 300 0.89 -0.97 9.52
N GLN A 301 1.14 -1.78 8.49
CA GLN A 301 2.49 -2.07 8.00
C GLN A 301 2.97 -1.06 6.95
N ILE A 302 2.04 -0.43 6.22
CA ILE A 302 2.34 0.55 5.17
C ILE A 302 3.27 1.67 5.65
N PRO A 303 3.04 2.34 6.81
CA PRO A 303 3.93 3.42 7.28
C PRO A 303 5.40 3.00 7.35
N MET A 304 5.67 1.81 7.90
CA MET A 304 7.04 1.29 8.00
C MET A 304 7.62 0.94 6.63
N LEU A 305 6.81 0.38 5.72
CA LEU A 305 7.27 0.11 4.35
C LEU A 305 7.68 1.40 3.62
N LEU A 306 6.87 2.46 3.75
CA LEU A 306 7.18 3.77 3.16
C LEU A 306 8.48 4.37 3.70
N LEU A 307 8.69 4.30 5.02
CA LEU A 307 9.92 4.78 5.65
C LEU A 307 11.14 4.01 5.18
N VAL A 308 11.02 2.69 5.01
CA VAL A 308 12.14 1.85 4.58
C VAL A 308 12.48 2.05 3.12
N GLU A 309 11.48 2.18 2.22
CA GLU A 309 11.73 2.54 0.82
C GLU A 309 12.46 3.88 0.74
N ALA A 310 11.95 4.91 1.44
CA ALA A 310 12.57 6.23 1.46
C ALA A 310 14.00 6.18 2.03
N ALA A 311 14.25 5.41 3.10
CA ALA A 311 15.57 5.25 3.67
C ALA A 311 16.54 4.55 2.70
N LEU A 312 16.11 3.46 2.06
CA LEU A 312 16.93 2.72 1.11
C LEU A 312 17.22 3.54 -0.15
N SER A 313 16.25 4.29 -0.65
CA SER A 313 16.45 5.20 -1.77
C SER A 313 17.32 6.39 -1.43
N TYR A 314 17.27 6.90 -0.19
CA TYR A 314 18.21 7.91 0.31
C TYR A 314 19.63 7.35 0.39
N MET A 315 19.80 6.10 0.81
CA MET A 315 21.08 5.40 0.79
C MET A 315 21.53 4.98 -0.61
N GLU A 316 20.74 5.29 -1.64
CA GLU A 316 20.92 4.86 -3.04
C GLU A 316 20.97 3.35 -3.23
N LEU A 317 20.53 2.56 -2.26
CA LEU A 317 20.48 1.10 -2.35
C LEU A 317 19.29 0.60 -3.17
N THR A 318 18.64 1.45 -3.96
CA THR A 318 17.53 1.11 -4.84
C THR A 318 17.83 1.61 -6.24
N VAL A 319 17.29 0.94 -7.26
CA VAL A 319 17.40 1.36 -8.67
C VAL A 319 17.15 2.86 -8.82
N VAL A 320 17.88 3.49 -9.74
CA VAL A 320 17.68 4.89 -10.08
C VAL A 320 16.28 5.10 -10.64
N THR A 321 15.40 5.62 -9.80
CA THR A 321 14.08 6.15 -10.17
C THR A 321 14.19 7.66 -10.18
N SER A 322 13.48 8.28 -11.12
CA SER A 322 13.59 9.71 -11.36
C SER A 322 12.77 10.55 -10.37
N GLY A 323 11.95 9.92 -9.50
CA GLY A 323 11.08 10.60 -8.54
C GLY A 323 10.95 10.01 -7.13
N SER A 324 11.79 9.07 -6.68
CA SER A 324 11.69 8.58 -5.28
C SER A 324 11.94 9.70 -4.26
N TRP A 325 11.08 9.79 -3.24
CA TRP A 325 11.23 10.76 -2.16
C TRP A 325 12.57 10.65 -1.46
N GLY A 326 13.06 9.43 -1.17
CA GLY A 326 14.35 9.23 -0.50
C GLY A 326 15.52 9.85 -1.28
N ARG A 327 15.51 9.68 -2.61
CA ARG A 327 16.55 10.24 -3.48
C ARG A 327 16.44 11.76 -3.60
N THR A 328 15.23 12.31 -3.70
CA THR A 328 15.01 13.77 -3.69
C THR A 328 15.49 14.40 -2.39
N ILE A 329 15.24 13.75 -1.25
CA ILE A 329 15.74 14.18 0.06
C ILE A 329 17.28 14.20 0.05
N LYS A 330 17.93 13.15 -0.47
CA LYS A 330 19.40 13.10 -0.59
C LYS A 330 19.94 14.26 -1.43
N THR A 331 19.34 14.52 -2.59
CA THR A 331 19.72 15.65 -3.46
C THR A 331 19.60 16.98 -2.74
N GLY A 332 18.48 17.24 -2.05
CA GLY A 332 18.31 18.50 -1.32
C GLY A 332 19.23 18.66 -0.12
N MET A 333 19.59 17.56 0.56
CA MET A 333 20.55 17.60 1.67
C MET A 333 21.96 17.98 1.22
N ALA A 334 22.36 17.66 -0.02
CA ALA A 334 23.65 18.09 -0.57
C ALA A 334 23.73 19.61 -0.79
N GLU A 335 22.59 20.27 -0.97
CA GLU A 335 22.49 21.71 -1.22
C GLU A 335 22.03 22.51 0.02
N PHE A 336 21.78 21.83 1.13
CA PHE A 336 21.36 22.46 2.38
C PHE A 336 22.48 23.36 2.96
N PRO A 337 22.15 24.55 3.51
CA PRO A 337 20.82 25.14 3.69
C PRO A 337 20.32 26.01 2.51
N ARG A 338 21.09 26.12 1.42
CA ARG A 338 20.81 27.05 0.32
C ARG A 338 19.53 26.70 -0.44
N ALA A 339 19.35 25.42 -0.77
CA ALA A 339 18.18 24.89 -1.46
C ALA A 339 17.33 23.99 -0.55
N TRP A 340 17.02 24.48 0.66
CA TRP A 340 16.31 23.70 1.69
C TRP A 340 14.96 23.12 1.22
N TRP A 341 14.30 23.75 0.25
CA TRP A 341 13.00 23.32 -0.27
C TRP A 341 13.07 21.96 -0.97
N ILE A 342 14.20 21.62 -1.59
CA ILE A 342 14.39 20.36 -2.31
C ILE A 342 14.22 19.16 -1.36
N SER A 343 14.77 19.24 -0.14
CA SER A 343 14.62 18.17 0.86
C SER A 343 13.40 18.35 1.75
N ALA A 344 13.01 19.59 2.10
CA ALA A 344 11.90 19.83 3.00
C ALA A 344 10.55 19.36 2.42
N ALA A 345 10.28 19.62 1.14
CA ALA A 345 9.02 19.24 0.51
C ALA A 345 8.75 17.71 0.54
N PRO A 346 9.65 16.83 0.07
CA PRO A 346 9.45 15.38 0.15
C PRO A 346 9.45 14.87 1.60
N VAL A 347 10.21 15.48 2.53
CA VAL A 347 10.14 15.11 3.97
C VAL A 347 8.74 15.36 4.52
N VAL A 348 8.16 16.55 4.28
CA VAL A 348 6.81 16.87 4.74
C VAL A 348 5.79 15.92 4.11
N ALA A 349 5.88 15.65 2.81
CA ALA A 349 4.99 14.72 2.12
C ALA A 349 5.07 13.30 2.72
N LEU A 350 6.28 12.80 2.99
CA LEU A 350 6.50 11.50 3.64
C LEU A 350 5.92 11.48 5.06
N CYS A 351 6.21 12.49 5.88
CA CYS A 351 5.70 12.59 7.26
C CYS A 351 4.17 12.59 7.32
N VAL A 352 3.51 13.43 6.51
CA VAL A 352 2.05 13.50 6.46
C VAL A 352 1.47 12.15 6.02
N THR A 353 2.08 11.50 5.02
CA THR A 353 1.65 10.20 4.52
C THR A 353 1.78 9.09 5.57
N VAL A 354 2.92 9.01 6.26
CA VAL A 354 3.19 8.05 7.33
C VAL A 354 2.20 8.22 8.48
N VAL A 355 1.96 9.46 8.92
CA VAL A 355 0.99 9.75 9.98
C VAL A 355 -0.43 9.39 9.54
N ALA A 356 -0.82 9.76 8.31
CA ALA A 356 -2.15 9.47 7.78
C ALA A 356 -2.43 7.96 7.71
N PHE A 357 -1.48 7.15 7.21
CA PHE A 357 -1.64 5.70 7.20
C PHE A 357 -1.62 5.09 8.62
N SER A 358 -0.86 5.65 9.55
CA SER A 358 -0.82 5.18 10.95
C SER A 358 -2.16 5.39 11.65
N VAL A 359 -2.68 6.63 11.59
CA VAL A 359 -3.99 6.98 12.16
C VAL A 359 -5.10 6.17 11.50
N LEU A 360 -5.05 5.97 10.18
CA LEU A 360 -6.03 5.16 9.47
C LEU A 360 -5.98 3.68 9.92
N GLY A 361 -4.79 3.12 10.11
CA GLY A 361 -4.60 1.76 10.58
C GLY A 361 -5.17 1.53 11.99
N ASP A 362 -5.00 2.51 12.88
CA ASP A 362 -5.57 2.46 14.23
C ASP A 362 -7.09 2.64 14.22
N ALA A 363 -7.61 3.58 13.42
CA ALA A 363 -9.05 3.77 13.26
C ALA A 363 -9.73 2.51 12.70
N LEU A 364 -9.11 1.85 11.71
CA LEU A 364 -9.59 0.58 11.16
C LEU A 364 -9.67 -0.51 12.23
N ARG A 365 -8.67 -0.55 13.12
CA ARG A 365 -8.64 -1.52 14.23
C ARG A 365 -9.80 -1.31 15.19
N THR A 366 -10.04 -0.07 15.62
CA THR A 366 -11.12 0.25 16.55
C THR A 366 -12.48 -0.10 15.96
N VAL A 367 -12.69 0.17 14.66
CA VAL A 367 -13.94 -0.17 13.98
C VAL A 367 -14.14 -1.69 13.83
N VAL A 368 -13.06 -2.44 13.59
CA VAL A 368 -13.12 -3.89 13.39
C VAL A 368 -13.24 -4.65 14.71
N ASP A 369 -12.63 -4.17 15.79
CA ASP A 369 -12.69 -4.77 17.13
C ASP A 369 -13.21 -3.76 18.18
N PRO A 370 -14.55 -3.62 18.30
CA PRO A 370 -15.18 -2.63 19.18
C PRO A 370 -15.11 -2.98 20.67
N ARG A 371 -14.47 -4.09 21.06
CA ARG A 371 -14.31 -4.49 22.47
C ARG A 371 -13.27 -3.66 23.23
N LEU A 372 -12.64 -2.69 22.56
CA LEU A 372 -11.57 -1.84 23.10
C LEU A 372 -12.07 -0.46 23.57
N ASP A 373 -13.37 -0.19 23.48
CA ASP A 373 -13.99 1.08 23.90
C ASP A 373 -14.68 1.02 25.30
N ASP A 374 -14.53 -0.10 26.03
CA ASP A 374 -14.87 -0.25 27.47
C ASP A 374 -13.58 -0.32 28.31
#